data_AF-A0A429BCS2-F1
#
_entry.id   AF-A0A429BCS2-F1
#
_cell.length_a   1.000
_cell.length_b   1.000
_cell.length_c   1.000
_cell.angle_alpha   90.00
_cell.angle_beta   90.00
_cell.angle_gamma   90.00
#
_symmetry.space_group_name_H-M   'P 1'
#
loop_
_entity.id
_entity.type
_entity.pdbx_description
1 polymer ?
#
loop_
_entity_poly.entity_id
_entity_poly.type
_entity_poly.pdbx_seq_one_letter_code
_entity_poly.pdbx_strand_id
1 'polypeptide(L)' 'MMATQHEITAARRHIERLRDEHANDVITLIRLVDGGALKGPAGDNLAADLRTWDRGFKDLFTRALGLLDTLHPSEPTP' A
#
# COMPACT_ATOMS: atom_id res chain seq x y z
N MET A 1 -11.98 -19.71 -12.25
CA MET A 1 -12.49 -18.49 -12.87
C MET A 1 -11.29 -17.68 -13.33
N MET A 2 -11.17 -17.40 -14.63
CA MET A 2 -10.16 -16.47 -15.13
C MET A 2 -10.75 -15.05 -15.08
N ALA A 3 -9.96 -14.08 -14.63
CA ALA A 3 -10.36 -12.67 -14.62
C ALA A 3 -10.18 -12.08 -16.02
N THR A 4 -11.13 -11.25 -16.44
CA THR A 4 -11.03 -10.46 -17.67
C THR A 4 -9.96 -9.37 -17.52
N GLN A 5 -9.40 -8.91 -18.65
CA GLN A 5 -8.43 -7.81 -18.64
C GLN A 5 -8.97 -6.53 -17.97
N HIS A 6 -10.28 -6.27 -18.09
CA HIS A 6 -10.94 -5.16 -17.42
C HIS A 6 -10.91 -5.35 -15.90
N GLU A 7 -11.28 -6.52 -15.38
CA GLU A 7 -11.26 -6.80 -13.94
C GLU A 7 -9.84 -6.70 -13.36
N ILE A 8 -8.83 -7.21 -14.06
CA ILE A 8 -7.41 -7.09 -13.66
C ILE A 8 -6.99 -5.61 -13.59
N THR A 9 -7.38 -4.82 -14.60
CA THR A 9 -7.06 -3.38 -14.66
C THR A 9 -7.79 -2.60 -13.55
N ALA A 10 -9.05 -2.94 -13.27
CA ALA A 10 -9.83 -2.32 -12.20
C ALA A 10 -9.23 -2.65 -10.82
N ALA A 11 -8.84 -3.91 -10.60
CA ALA A 11 -8.17 -4.35 -9.38
C ALA A 11 -6.83 -3.60 -9.18
N ARG A 12 -6.02 -3.47 -10.23
CA ARG A 12 -4.76 -2.71 -10.19
C ARG A 12 -4.99 -1.27 -9.73
N ARG A 13 -5.90 -0.56 -10.39
CA ARG A 13 -6.21 0.84 -10.04
C ARG A 13 -6.72 0.99 -8.62
N HIS A 14 -7.50 0.01 -8.13
CA HIS A 14 -8.00 0.04 -6.76
C HIS A 14 -6.87 -0.15 -5.76
N ILE A 15 -5.97 -1.10 -5.99
CA ILE A 15 -4.79 -1.35 -5.16
C ILE A 15 -3.86 -0.12 -5.13
N GLU A 16 -3.62 0.50 -6.28
CA GLU A 16 -2.81 1.72 -6.38
C GLU A 16 -3.41 2.88 -5.58
N ARG A 17 -4.74 3.07 -5.65
CA ARG A 17 -5.43 4.09 -4.87
C ARG A 17 -5.28 3.87 -3.36
N LEU A 18 -5.51 2.64 -2.90
CA LEU A 18 -5.35 2.29 -1.48
C LEU A 18 -3.91 2.50 -0.99
N ARG A 19 -2.92 2.24 -1.85
CA ARG A 19 -1.51 2.52 -1.56
C ARG A 19 -1.26 4.01 -1.38
N ASP A 20 -1.78 4.82 -2.28
CA ASP A 20 -1.53 6.25 -2.28
C ASP A 20 -2.28 6.94 -1.10
N GLU A 21 -3.50 6.49 -0.77
CA GLU A 21 -4.24 6.92 0.42
C GLU A 21 -3.47 6.60 1.71
N HIS A 22 -3.03 5.36 1.88
CA HIS A 22 -2.26 4.96 3.05
C HIS A 22 -0.92 5.71 3.16
N ALA A 23 -0.21 5.89 2.05
CA ALA A 23 1.06 6.61 2.05
C ALA A 23 0.87 8.04 2.58
N ASN A 24 -0.20 8.72 2.18
CA ASN A 24 -0.48 10.07 2.67
C ASN A 24 -0.76 10.10 4.18
N ASP A 25 -1.58 9.18 4.70
CA ASP A 25 -1.95 9.14 6.11
C ASP A 25 -0.75 8.80 7.01
N VAL A 26 0.01 7.76 6.66
CA VAL A 26 1.15 7.31 7.46
C VAL A 26 2.32 8.30 7.41
N ILE A 27 2.61 8.88 6.23
CA ILE A 27 3.63 9.93 6.13
C ILE A 27 3.24 11.15 6.98
N THR A 28 1.96 11.51 7.00
CA THR A 28 1.47 12.63 7.82
C THR A 28 1.68 12.36 9.30
N LEU A 29 1.35 11.15 9.77
CA LEU A 29 1.58 10.73 11.16
C LEU A 29 3.07 10.71 11.53
N ILE A 30 3.92 10.15 10.67
CA ILE A 30 5.38 10.13 10.88
C ILE A 30 5.91 11.57 11.01
N ARG A 31 5.49 12.48 10.13
CA ARG A 31 5.90 13.89 10.17
C ARG A 31 5.44 14.61 11.44
N LEU A 32 4.24 14.31 11.93
CA LEU A 32 3.73 14.84 13.20
C LEU A 32 4.59 14.40 14.38
N VAL A 33 4.96 13.11 14.43
CA VAL A 33 5.83 12.57 15.48
C VAL A 33 7.24 13.14 15.37
N ASP A 34 7.84 13.13 14.17
CA ASP A 34 9.19 13.69 13.92
C ASP A 34 9.24 15.21 14.17
N GLY A 35 8.12 15.92 13.97
CA GLY A 35 7.96 17.35 14.28
C GLY A 35 7.94 17.67 15.79
N GLY A 36 8.07 16.66 16.65
CA GLY A 36 8.16 16.83 18.10
C GLY A 36 6.81 16.94 18.81
N ALA A 37 5.72 16.51 18.17
CA ALA A 37 4.42 16.39 18.83
C ALA A 37 4.46 15.40 20.01
N LEU A 38 5.32 14.38 19.90
CA LEU A 38 5.62 13.42 20.97
C LEU A 38 7.14 13.37 21.16
N LYS A 39 7.62 13.77 22.34
CA LYS A 39 9.05 13.77 22.69
C LYS A 39 9.40 12.63 23.63
N GLY A 40 10.64 12.18 23.55
CA GLY A 40 11.20 11.14 24.40
C GLY A 40 10.90 9.72 23.90
N PRO A 41 11.24 8.70 24.70
CA PRO A 41 11.29 7.30 24.25
C PRO A 41 9.98 6.78 23.65
N ALA A 42 8.83 7.27 24.14
CA ALA A 42 7.52 6.89 23.60
C ALA A 42 7.30 7.43 22.16
N GLY A 43 7.76 8.65 21.88
CA GLY A 43 7.72 9.23 20.53
C GLY A 43 8.67 8.50 19.58
N ASP A 44 9.88 8.17 20.04
CA ASP A 44 10.87 7.43 19.25
C ASP A 44 10.35 6.03 18.87
N ASN A 45 9.74 5.32 19.84
CA ASN A 45 9.13 4.01 19.60
C ASN A 45 7.95 4.11 18.62
N LEU A 46 7.07 5.11 18.80
CA LEU A 46 5.96 5.31 17.88
C LEU A 46 6.45 5.62 16.45
N ALA A 47 7.49 6.44 16.29
CA ALA A 47 8.09 6.72 14.99
C ALA A 47 8.68 5.45 14.36
N ALA A 48 9.32 4.58 15.15
CA ALA A 48 9.85 3.30 14.68
C ALA A 48 8.72 2.34 14.25
N ASP A 49 7.64 2.27 15.02
CA ASP A 49 6.47 1.43 14.71
C ASP A 49 5.77 1.91 13.44
N LEU A 50 5.58 3.22 13.29
CA LEU A 50 4.99 3.81 12.07
C LEU A 50 5.84 3.53 10.83
N ARG A 51 7.18 3.63 10.93
CA ARG A 51 8.09 3.29 9.82
C ARG A 51 8.07 1.80 9.48
N THR A 52 7.92 0.94 10.48
CA THR A 52 7.80 -0.51 10.29
C THR A 52 6.47 -0.85 9.60
N TRP A 53 5.39 -0.20 10.03
CA TRP A 53 4.08 -0.33 9.43
C TRP A 53 4.07 0.12 7.96
N ASP A 54 4.62 1.30 7.66
CA ASP A 54 4.76 1.83 6.29
C ASP A 54 5.49 0.83 5.37
N ARG A 55 6.60 0.26 5.85
CA ARG A 55 7.36 -0.74 5.08
C ARG A 55 6.53 -2.00 4.83
N GLY A 56 5.88 -2.54 5.86
CA GLY A 56 5.05 -3.74 5.73
C GLY A 56 3.88 -3.53 4.76
N PHE A 57 3.28 -2.35 4.78
CA PHE A 57 2.16 -2.02 3.91
C PHE A 57 2.61 -1.84 2.44
N LYS A 58 3.75 -1.20 2.20
CA LYS A 58 4.38 -1.11 0.87
C LYS A 58 4.71 -2.49 0.30
N ASP A 59 5.25 -3.39 1.12
CA ASP A 59 5.54 -4.76 0.72
C ASP A 59 4.26 -5.52 0.35
N LEU A 60 3.18 -5.36 1.12
CA LEU A 60 1.89 -5.98 0.84
C LEU A 60 1.35 -5.58 -0.54
N PHE A 61 1.33 -4.28 -0.85
CA PHE A 61 0.85 -3.82 -2.15
C PHE A 61 1.75 -4.22 -3.31
N THR A 62 3.07 -4.21 -3.09
CA THR A 62 4.02 -4.67 -4.11
C THR A 62 3.73 -6.13 -4.46
N ARG A 63 3.49 -6.99 -3.47
CA ARG A 63 3.10 -8.38 -3.67
C ARG A 63 1.74 -8.50 -4.36
N ALA A 64 0.75 -7.73 -3.93
CA ALA A 64 -0.59 -7.77 -4.52
C ALA A 64 -0.58 -7.36 -6.01
N LEU A 65 0.18 -6.32 -6.36
CA LEU A 65 0.36 -5.90 -7.76
C LEU A 65 1.12 -6.95 -8.58
N GLY A 66 2.16 -7.55 -8.00
CA GLY A 66 2.90 -8.64 -8.64
C GLY A 66 2.02 -9.87 -8.89
N LEU A 67 1.09 -10.20 -7.98
CA LEU A 67 0.11 -11.26 -8.22
C LEU A 67 -0.79 -10.94 -9.41
N LEU A 68 -1.23 -9.69 -9.57
CA LEU A 68 -2.00 -9.29 -10.76
C LEU A 68 -1.19 -9.45 -12.05
N ASP A 69 0.12 -9.22 -12.02
CA ASP A 69 1.00 -9.43 -13.18
C ASP A 69 1.15 -10.91 -13.58
N THR A 70 0.88 -11.84 -12.65
CA THR A 70 0.86 -13.28 -12.94
C THR A 70 -0.46 -13.78 -13.53
N LEU A 71 -1.50 -12.95 -13.53
CA LEU A 71 -2.79 -13.32 -14.11
C LEU A 71 -2.71 -13.24 -15.63
N HIS A 72 -2.91 -14.37 -16.31
CA HIS A 72 -3.14 -14.38 -17.74
C HIS A 72 -4.61 -14.03 -18.02
N PRO A 73 -4.90 -12.93 -18.74
CA PRO A 73 -6.28 -12.61 -19.13
C PRO A 73 -6.79 -13.65 -20.11
N SER A 74 -8.06 -14.06 -19.98
CA SER A 74 -8.74 -14.77 -21.06
C SER A 74 -8.98 -13.78 -22.20
N GLU A 75 -8.59 -14.14 -23.43
CA GLU A 75 -9.08 -13.42 -24.61
C GLU A 75 -10.61 -13.49 -24.63
N PRO A 76 -11.32 -12.38 -24.91
CA PRO A 76 -12.74 -12.46 -25.15
C PRO A 76 -12.98 -13.34 -26.38
N THR A 77 -13.63 -14.49 -26.18
CA THR A 77 -14.08 -15.35 -27.28
C THR A 77 -15.04 -14.53 -28.15
N PRO A 78 -14.80 -14.40 -29.48
CA PRO A 78 -15.64 -13.63 -30.39
C PRO A 78 -17.04 -14.20 -30.54
#